data_AF-A0A2G7H2T5-F1
#
_entry.id   AF-A0A2G7H2T5-F1
#
_cell.length_a   1.000
_cell.length_b   1.000
_cell.length_c   1.000
_cell.angle_alpha   90.00
_cell.angle_beta   90.00
_cell.angle_gamma   90.00
#
_symmetry.space_group_name_H-M   'P 1'
#
loop_
_entity.id
_entity.type
_entity.pdbx_description
1 polymer ?
#
loop_
_entity_poly.entity_id
_entity_poly.type
_entity_poly.pdbx_seq_one_letter_code
_entity_poly.pdbx_strand_id
1 'polypeptide(L)'
;MSHADDSALYTQWVTLLGWLEGSAVARGLSFEKVADFPDYIYRMERPYDLPTTVMSVSVGAGGQPLLIAAVSPRHVDLKGVSLRLMGGSKHWHLHAGSGGTLLEGKRPFTRERLDALLDSTLRSNAV
;
A
#
# COMPACT_ATOMS: atom_id res chain seq x y z
N MET A 1 -5.87 10.53 20.80
CA MET A 1 -6.73 10.47 19.60
C MET A 1 -6.22 9.38 18.64
N SER A 2 -5.97 8.16 19.14
CA SER A 2 -4.92 7.30 18.54
C SER A 2 -5.34 5.87 18.18
N HIS A 3 -6.63 5.51 18.22
CA HIS A 3 -7.07 4.15 17.88
C HIS A 3 -8.13 4.08 16.77
N ALA A 4 -9.00 5.10 16.64
CA ALA A 4 -10.00 5.14 15.57
C ALA A 4 -9.36 5.35 14.18
N ASP A 5 -8.30 6.16 14.11
CA ASP A 5 -7.56 6.42 12.86
C ASP A 5 -6.77 5.18 12.41
N ASP A 6 -6.37 4.31 13.33
CA ASP A 6 -5.63 3.07 13.01
C ASP A 6 -6.52 2.07 12.28
N SER A 7 -7.72 1.79 12.79
CA SER A 7 -8.68 0.90 12.12
C SER A 7 -9.10 1.45 10.75
N ALA A 8 -9.26 2.77 10.65
CA ALA A 8 -9.51 3.44 9.37
C ALA A 8 -8.34 3.22 8.39
N LEU A 9 -7.09 3.38 8.83
CA LEU A 9 -5.90 3.14 8.01
C LEU A 9 -5.88 1.72 7.44
N TYR A 10 -6.14 0.70 8.26
CA TYR A 10 -6.11 -0.70 7.79
C TYR A 10 -7.27 -1.04 6.84
N THR A 11 -8.44 -0.45 7.06
CA THR A 11 -9.55 -0.58 6.12
C THR A 11 -9.20 0.07 4.77
N GLN A 12 -8.62 1.26 4.81
CA GLN A 12 -8.18 1.98 3.63
C GLN A 12 -6.99 1.30 2.93
N TRP A 13 -6.14 0.60 3.67
CA TRP A 13 -5.09 -0.26 3.12
C TRP A 13 -5.68 -1.40 2.28
N VAL A 14 -6.73 -2.07 2.76
CA VAL A 14 -7.43 -3.11 1.99
C VAL A 14 -8.01 -2.54 0.69
N THR A 15 -8.60 -1.33 0.75
CA THR A 15 -9.07 -0.64 -0.45
C THR A 15 -7.93 -0.39 -1.45
N LEU A 16 -6.78 0.09 -0.96
CA LEU A 16 -5.61 0.34 -1.80
C LEU A 16 -5.03 -0.95 -2.38
N LEU A 17 -5.02 -2.06 -1.64
CA LEU A 17 -4.62 -3.38 -2.16
C LEU A 17 -5.47 -3.77 -3.38
N GLY A 18 -6.79 -3.61 -3.29
CA GLY A 18 -7.70 -3.87 -4.41
C GLY A 18 -7.45 -2.94 -5.61
N TRP A 19 -7.09 -1.68 -5.37
CA TRP A 19 -6.70 -0.76 -6.45
C TRP A 19 -5.39 -1.19 -7.10
N LEU A 20 -4.36 -1.54 -6.32
CA LEU A 20 -3.07 -1.98 -6.83
C LEU A 20 -3.19 -3.23 -7.69
N GLU A 21 -3.92 -4.24 -7.20
CA GLU A 21 -4.19 -5.47 -7.95
C GLU A 21 -4.96 -5.18 -9.24
N GLY A 22 -6.07 -4.44 -9.15
CA GLY A 22 -6.88 -4.10 -10.32
C GLY A 22 -6.11 -3.28 -11.37
N SER A 23 -5.31 -2.31 -10.93
CA SER A 23 -4.47 -1.48 -11.81
C SER A 23 -3.30 -2.25 -12.42
N ALA A 24 -2.75 -3.25 -11.70
CA ALA A 24 -1.72 -4.14 -12.22
C ALA A 24 -2.29 -5.07 -13.31
N VAL A 25 -3.41 -5.75 -13.03
CA VAL A 25 -4.09 -6.63 -13.99
C VAL A 25 -4.45 -5.89 -15.28
N ALA A 26 -5.01 -4.67 -15.17
CA ALA A 26 -5.37 -3.86 -16.33
C ALA A 26 -4.19 -3.50 -17.25
N ARG A 27 -2.95 -3.59 -16.74
CA ARG A 27 -1.72 -3.23 -17.45
C ARG A 27 -0.84 -4.44 -17.79
N GLY A 28 -1.30 -5.65 -17.49
CA GLY A 28 -0.48 -6.86 -17.62
C GLY A 28 0.75 -6.88 -16.70
N LEU A 29 0.67 -6.18 -15.57
CA LEU A 29 1.71 -6.18 -14.55
C LEU A 29 1.46 -7.31 -13.54
N SER A 30 2.54 -7.75 -12.90
CA SER A 30 2.47 -8.65 -11.74
C SER A 30 2.03 -7.89 -10.49
N PHE A 31 1.23 -8.54 -9.64
CA PHE A 31 0.90 -8.11 -8.30
C PHE A 31 1.23 -9.25 -7.34
N GLU A 32 2.19 -9.02 -6.44
CA GLU A 32 2.75 -10.09 -5.59
C GLU A 32 2.74 -9.67 -4.13
N LYS A 33 2.36 -10.60 -3.26
CA LYS A 33 2.50 -10.43 -1.81
C LYS A 33 3.96 -10.55 -1.43
N VAL A 34 4.52 -9.50 -0.83
CA VAL A 34 5.91 -9.46 -0.38
C VAL A 34 6.04 -10.00 1.04
N ALA A 35 5.17 -9.54 1.95
CA ALA A 35 5.18 -9.99 3.34
C ALA A 35 3.82 -9.89 4.01
N ASP A 36 3.55 -10.82 4.91
CA ASP A 36 2.48 -10.70 5.90
C ASP A 36 2.98 -9.95 7.14
N PHE A 37 2.06 -9.50 7.98
CA PHE A 37 2.35 -8.88 9.27
C PHE A 37 3.11 -9.87 10.17
N PRO A 38 4.31 -9.52 10.66
CA PRO A 38 5.03 -10.38 11.61
C PRO A 38 4.22 -10.66 12.88
N ASP A 39 3.45 -9.68 13.34
CA ASP A 39 2.59 -9.81 14.52
C ASP A 39 1.31 -10.62 14.26
N TYR A 40 1.00 -10.94 13.01
CA TYR A 40 0.06 -12.01 12.66
C TYR A 40 0.75 -13.37 12.74
N ILE A 41 1.93 -13.51 12.12
CA ILE A 41 2.69 -14.77 12.07
C ILE A 41 3.04 -15.26 13.48
N TYR A 42 3.46 -14.36 14.37
CA TYR A 42 3.90 -14.69 15.72
C TYR A 42 2.83 -14.44 16.80
N ARG A 43 1.54 -14.38 16.43
CA ARG A 43 0.47 -14.09 17.40
C ARG A 43 0.24 -15.20 18.42
N MET A 44 0.60 -16.44 18.10
CA MET A 44 0.27 -17.64 18.88
C MET A 44 -1.24 -17.70 19.13
N GLU A 45 -1.70 -17.71 20.38
CA GLU A 45 -3.10 -17.67 20.79
C GLU A 45 -3.69 -16.25 20.88
N ARG A 46 -2.86 -15.20 20.74
CA ARG A 46 -3.32 -13.81 20.90
C ARG A 46 -4.30 -13.42 19.78
N PRO A 47 -5.34 -12.63 20.10
CA PRO A 47 -6.31 -12.18 19.11
C PRO A 47 -5.67 -11.27 18.05
N TYR A 48 -6.31 -11.26 16.87
CA TYR A 48 -5.93 -10.45 15.72
C TYR A 48 -7.19 -9.98 15.01
N ASP A 49 -7.28 -8.68 14.82
CA ASP A 49 -8.47 -7.95 14.43
C ASP A 49 -8.28 -7.11 13.16
N LEU A 50 -7.08 -7.15 12.55
CA LEU A 50 -6.87 -6.47 11.28
C LEU A 50 -7.61 -7.18 10.13
N PRO A 51 -8.12 -6.43 9.15
CA PRO A 51 -8.93 -6.98 8.04
C PRO A 51 -8.13 -7.81 7.03
N THR A 52 -6.79 -7.83 7.14
CA THR A 52 -5.90 -8.60 6.27
C THR A 52 -4.64 -9.01 7.03
N THR A 53 -3.95 -10.04 6.53
CA THR A 53 -2.62 -10.46 6.99
C THR A 53 -1.52 -9.80 6.18
N VAL A 54 -1.84 -9.23 5.02
CA VAL A 54 -0.87 -8.68 4.07
C VAL A 54 -0.35 -7.33 4.55
N MET A 55 0.95 -7.26 4.83
CA MET A 55 1.62 -6.02 5.25
C MET A 55 2.23 -5.28 4.06
N SER A 56 2.75 -6.00 3.07
CA SER A 56 3.38 -5.40 1.91
C SER A 56 3.19 -6.21 0.64
N VAL A 57 3.14 -5.49 -0.48
CA VAL A 57 2.98 -6.02 -1.83
C VAL A 57 3.92 -5.31 -2.81
N SER A 58 4.20 -5.96 -3.92
CA SER A 58 4.91 -5.38 -5.05
C SER A 58 4.04 -5.41 -6.31
N VAL A 59 4.11 -4.33 -7.07
CA VAL A 59 3.67 -4.31 -8.48
C VAL A 59 4.91 -4.32 -9.35
N GLY A 60 4.99 -5.25 -10.30
CA GLY A 60 6.20 -5.48 -11.10
C GLY A 60 5.94 -5.73 -12.58
N ALA A 61 6.98 -5.56 -13.40
CA ALA A 61 6.99 -5.88 -14.82
C ALA A 61 8.20 -6.75 -15.15
N GLY A 62 8.02 -7.80 -15.96
CA GLY A 62 9.14 -8.65 -16.39
C GLY A 62 9.93 -9.29 -15.25
N GLY A 63 9.27 -9.62 -14.13
CA GLY A 63 9.91 -10.20 -12.94
C GLY A 63 10.71 -9.21 -12.09
N GLN A 64 10.63 -7.90 -12.38
CA GLN A 64 11.26 -6.85 -11.58
C GLN A 64 10.21 -5.98 -10.89
N PRO A 65 10.37 -5.65 -9.59
CA PRO A 65 9.45 -4.78 -8.87
C PRO A 65 9.58 -3.34 -9.40
N LEU A 66 8.44 -2.71 -9.69
CA LEU A 66 8.33 -1.30 -10.08
C LEU A 66 7.89 -0.42 -8.91
N LEU A 67 6.99 -0.94 -8.08
CA LEU A 67 6.43 -0.27 -6.91
C LEU A 67 6.38 -1.26 -5.75
N ILE A 68 6.83 -0.81 -4.58
CA ILE A 68 6.58 -1.48 -3.31
C ILE A 68 5.57 -0.65 -2.52
N ALA A 69 4.51 -1.29 -2.03
CA ALA A 69 3.55 -0.70 -1.11
C ALA A 69 3.57 -1.46 0.22
N ALA A 70 3.65 -0.75 1.34
CA ALA A 70 3.66 -1.36 2.66
C ALA A 70 2.93 -0.49 3.69
N VAL A 71 2.16 -1.11 4.58
CA VAL A 71 1.50 -0.44 5.70
C VAL A 71 2.24 -0.69 7.01
N SER A 72 2.20 0.28 7.92
CA SER A 72 2.84 0.18 9.23
C SER A 72 2.22 -0.91 10.12
N PRO A 73 3.00 -1.69 10.89
CA PRO A 73 2.49 -2.68 11.83
C PRO A 73 1.57 -2.11 12.93
N ARG A 74 0.71 -2.96 13.54
CA ARG A 74 -0.25 -2.51 14.56
C ARG A 74 0.39 -1.94 15.83
N HIS A 75 1.63 -2.32 16.14
CA HIS A 75 2.29 -1.97 17.39
C HIS A 75 3.28 -0.80 17.29
N VAL A 76 3.45 -0.19 16.10
CA VAL A 76 4.39 0.94 15.92
C VAL A 76 3.70 2.30 16.03
N ASP A 77 4.43 3.33 16.45
CA ASP A 77 3.96 4.71 16.40
C ASP A 77 4.04 5.30 14.98
N LEU A 78 3.39 6.45 14.76
CA LEU A 78 3.40 7.20 13.49
C LEU A 78 3.02 6.36 12.26
N LYS A 79 1.87 5.71 12.33
CA LYS A 79 1.40 4.80 11.27
C LYS A 79 1.13 5.52 9.95
N GLY A 80 1.36 4.79 8.86
CA GLY A 80 0.96 5.17 7.52
C GLY A 80 1.16 4.04 6.51
N VAL A 81 0.77 4.31 5.28
CA VAL A 81 1.12 3.49 4.12
C VAL A 81 2.28 4.17 3.38
N SER A 82 3.30 3.40 3.05
CA SER A 82 4.41 3.83 2.20
C SER A 82 4.21 3.30 0.79
N LEU A 83 4.43 4.16 -0.20
CA LEU A 83 4.54 3.79 -1.61
C LEU A 83 5.94 4.17 -2.08
N ARG A 84 6.69 3.23 -2.64
CA ARG A 84 8.05 3.48 -3.12
C ARG A 84 8.23 2.96 -4.53
N LEU A 85 8.63 3.84 -5.45
CA LEU A 85 9.02 3.43 -6.79
C LEU A 85 10.45 2.90 -6.78
N MET A 86 10.64 1.77 -7.44
CA MET A 86 11.94 1.14 -7.61
C MET A 86 12.68 1.75 -8.81
N GLY A 87 14.01 1.74 -8.77
CA GLY A 87 14.84 2.40 -9.79
C GLY A 87 14.93 3.93 -9.64
N GLY A 88 14.38 4.51 -8.57
CA GLY A 88 14.48 5.94 -8.27
C GLY A 88 14.37 6.26 -6.78
N SER A 89 14.29 7.56 -6.44
CA SER A 89 14.18 8.07 -5.06
C SER A 89 12.76 8.54 -4.69
N LYS A 90 11.76 8.28 -5.53
CA LYS A 90 10.38 8.73 -5.34
C LYS A 90 9.65 7.84 -4.32
N HIS A 91 9.11 8.46 -3.29
CA HIS A 91 8.32 7.80 -2.27
C HIS A 91 7.19 8.70 -1.76
N TRP A 92 6.11 8.09 -1.31
CA TRP A 92 4.95 8.74 -0.71
C TRP A 92 4.66 8.12 0.64
N HIS A 93 4.23 8.96 1.57
CA HIS A 93 3.65 8.55 2.84
C HIS A 93 2.18 8.95 2.82
N LEU A 94 1.31 7.94 2.91
CA LEU A 94 -0.13 8.12 2.96
C LEU A 94 -0.63 7.93 4.39
N HIS A 95 -1.60 8.76 4.76
CA HIS A 95 -2.23 8.72 6.08
C HIS A 95 -3.73 8.49 5.93
N ALA A 96 -4.37 7.99 6.98
CA ALA A 96 -5.81 7.86 6.99
C ALA A 96 -6.46 9.25 6.95
N GLY A 97 -7.34 9.46 5.98
CA GLY A 97 -8.22 10.63 5.91
C GLY A 97 -9.64 10.32 6.34
N SER A 98 -10.46 11.37 6.44
CA SER A 98 -11.88 11.23 6.69
C SER A 98 -12.60 10.55 5.51
N GLY A 99 -13.74 9.92 5.79
CA GLY A 99 -14.59 9.31 4.75
C GLY A 99 -13.97 8.11 4.03
N GLY A 100 -12.99 7.42 4.64
CA GLY A 100 -12.41 6.22 4.03
C GLY A 100 -11.41 6.49 2.91
N THR A 101 -10.84 7.70 2.85
CA THR A 101 -9.89 8.08 1.80
C THR A 101 -8.48 8.24 2.37
N LEU A 102 -7.47 7.66 1.71
CA LEU A 102 -6.06 7.91 2.04
C LEU A 102 -5.65 9.33 1.61
N LEU A 103 -4.72 9.94 2.34
CA LEU A 103 -4.20 11.28 2.04
C LEU A 103 -2.71 11.23 1.74
N GLU A 104 -2.26 11.84 0.64
CA GLU A 104 -0.86 12.22 0.42
C GLU A 104 -0.63 13.64 0.95
N GLY A 105 -0.15 13.75 2.19
CA GLY A 105 -0.11 15.02 2.91
C GLY A 105 -1.52 15.53 3.21
N LYS A 106 -1.95 16.61 2.56
CA LYS A 106 -3.30 17.18 2.69
C LYS A 106 -4.26 16.81 1.56
N ARG A 107 -3.78 16.12 0.52
CA ARG A 107 -4.55 15.86 -0.70
C ARG A 107 -5.11 14.43 -0.67
N PRO A 108 -6.36 14.21 -1.12
CA PRO A 108 -6.88 12.87 -1.35
C PRO A 108 -6.01 12.07 -2.31
N PHE A 109 -5.66 10.85 -1.92
CA PHE A 109 -5.01 9.87 -2.77
C PHE A 109 -6.08 8.96 -3.36
N THR A 110 -6.35 9.13 -4.65
CA THR A 110 -7.40 8.41 -5.38
C THR A 110 -6.83 7.29 -6.24
N ARG A 111 -7.72 6.44 -6.79
CA ARG A 111 -7.34 5.42 -7.76
C ARG A 111 -6.71 6.03 -9.01
N GLU A 112 -7.26 7.13 -9.52
CA GLU A 112 -6.75 7.84 -10.69
C GLU A 112 -5.35 8.38 -10.42
N ARG A 113 -5.08 8.82 -9.19
CA ARG A 113 -3.74 9.24 -8.77
C ARG A 113 -2.75 8.07 -8.79
N LEU A 114 -3.14 6.91 -8.27
CA LEU A 114 -2.34 5.69 -8.34
C LEU A 114 -2.04 5.29 -9.79
N ASP A 115 -3.06 5.26 -10.64
CA ASP A 115 -2.94 4.93 -12.06
C ASP A 115 -1.95 5.87 -12.76
N ALA A 116 -2.05 7.18 -12.52
CA ALA A 116 -1.11 8.16 -13.08
C ALA A 116 0.35 7.93 -12.63
N LEU A 117 0.56 7.48 -11.38
CA LEU A 117 1.91 7.15 -10.89
C LEU A 117 2.47 5.90 -11.58
N LEU A 118 1.65 4.86 -11.76
CA LEU A 118 2.06 3.64 -12.46
C LEU A 118 2.36 3.93 -13.93
N ASP A 119 1.48 4.68 -14.61
CA ASP A 119 1.68 5.05 -16.02
C ASP A 119 2.93 5.90 -16.22
N SER A 120 3.20 6.84 -15.31
CA SER A 120 4.44 7.62 -15.35
C SER A 120 5.67 6.75 -15.18
N THR A 121 5.61 5.74 -14.32
CA THR A 121 6.74 4.84 -14.05
C THR A 121 7.04 3.95 -15.25
N LEU A 122 5.99 3.38 -15.86
CA LEU A 122 6.12 2.55 -17.05
C LEU A 122 6.74 3.32 -18.22
N ARG A 123 6.33 4.58 -18.44
CA ARG A 123 6.94 5.43 -19.48
C ARG A 123 8.41 5.75 -19.21
N SER A 124 8.79 5.95 -17.94
CA SER A 124 10.19 6.24 -17.58
C SER A 124 11.11 5.03 -17.70
N ASN A 125 10.60 3.81 -17.50
CA ASN A 125 11.39 2.58 -17.58
C ASN A 125 11.40 1.93 -18.98
N ALA A 126 10.65 2.48 -19.93
CA ALA A 126 10.61 2.01 -21.32
C ALA A 126 11.70 2.64 -22.23
N VAL A 127 12.72 3.26 -21.64
CA VAL A 127 13.84 3.92 -22.33
C VAL A 127 15.13 3.14 -22.12
#